data_AF-A0A7V7BNX4-F1
#
_entry.id   AF-A0A7V7BNX4-F1
#
_cell.length_a   1.000
_cell.length_b   1.000
_cell.length_c   1.000
_cell.angle_alpha   90.00
_cell.angle_beta   90.00
_cell.angle_gamma   90.00
#
_symmetry.space_group_name_H-M   'P 1'
#
loop_
_entity.id
_entity.type
_entity.pdbx_description
1 polymer ?
#
loop_
_entity_poly.entity_id
_entity_poly.type
_entity_poly.pdbx_seq_one_letter_code
_entity_poly.pdbx_strand_id
1 'polypeptide(L)' 'MDFYHSWFYVNVLNTTPFIWTIVIGVFAFNVLGPILIWFVMNSKAIPFLSRIDEDKKIEEGEEQ' A
#
# COMPACT_ATOMS: atom_id res chain seq x y z
N MET A 1 -17.29 35.96 5.55
CA MET A 1 -17.25 34.49 5.57
C MET A 1 -15.88 34.09 6.04
N ASP A 2 -15.77 33.75 7.33
CA ASP A 2 -14.47 33.54 7.97
C ASP A 2 -14.30 32.06 8.36
N PHE A 3 -14.07 31.23 7.34
CA PHE A 3 -13.97 29.77 7.50
C PHE A 3 -12.76 29.36 8.35
N TYR A 4 -11.70 30.16 8.34
CA TYR A 4 -10.49 29.95 9.13
C TYR A 4 -10.71 30.17 10.64
N HIS A 5 -11.75 30.91 11.01
CA HIS A 5 -12.16 31.12 12.40
C HIS A 5 -13.34 30.22 12.80
N SER A 6 -13.77 29.32 11.91
CA SER A 6 -14.82 28.38 12.25
C SER A 6 -14.37 27.45 13.38
N TRP A 7 -15.27 27.17 14.32
CA TRP A 7 -15.02 26.28 15.44
C TRP A 7 -14.47 24.92 14.97
N PHE A 8 -15.02 24.40 13.87
CA PHE A 8 -14.59 23.14 13.28
C PHE A 8 -13.15 23.18 12.76
N TYR A 9 -12.76 24.26 12.06
CA TYR A 9 -11.39 24.40 11.57
C TYR A 9 -10.38 24.47 12.73
N VAL A 10 -10.64 25.30 13.74
CA VAL A 10 -9.72 25.50 14.87
C VAL A 10 -9.57 24.23 15.70
N ASN A 11 -10.65 23.49 15.95
CA ASN A 11 -10.64 22.35 16.88
C ASN A 11 -10.37 21.00 16.20
N VAL A 12 -10.63 20.87 14.90
CA VAL A 12 -10.51 19.59 14.19
C VAL A 12 -9.40 19.63 13.14
N LEU A 13 -9.44 20.60 12.22
CA LEU A 13 -8.55 20.63 11.06
C LEU A 13 -7.18 21.26 11.35
N ASN A 14 -7.11 22.25 12.24
CA ASN A 14 -5.87 22.94 12.60
C ASN A 14 -5.14 22.29 13.78
N THR A 15 -5.59 21.12 14.22
CA THR A 15 -4.99 20.43 15.36
C THR A 15 -3.72 19.71 14.89
N THR A 16 -2.59 19.94 15.56
CA THR A 16 -1.27 19.40 15.21
C THR A 16 -1.29 17.91 14.80
N PRO A 17 -1.89 16.98 15.57
CA PRO A 17 -1.93 15.57 15.17
C PRO A 17 -2.69 15.34 13.86
N PHE A 18 -3.76 16.09 13.57
CA PHE A 18 -4.52 15.95 12.32
C PHE A 18 -3.71 16.39 11.10
N ILE A 19 -2.98 17.50 11.20
CA ILE A 19 -2.08 17.93 10.12
C ILE A 19 -0.98 16.88 9.89
N TRP A 20 -0.44 16.30 10.96
CA TRP A 20 0.58 15.25 10.85
C TRP A 20 0.07 13.97 10.18
N THR A 21 -1.20 13.56 10.37
CA THR A 21 -1.74 12.40 9.64
C THR A 21 -1.79 12.65 8.13
N ILE A 22 -2.14 13.87 7.71
CA ILE A 22 -2.12 14.26 6.30
C ILE A 22 -0.68 14.21 5.77
N VAL A 23 0.28 14.81 6.49
CA VAL A 23 1.69 14.81 6.09
C VAL A 23 2.23 13.39 5.94
N ILE A 24 2.01 12.52 6.93
CA ILE A 24 2.43 11.12 6.88
C ILE A 24 1.72 10.38 5.75
N GLY A 25 0.43 10.64 5.54
CA GLY A 25 -0.33 10.04 4.45
C GLY A 25 0.26 10.38 3.08
N VAL A 26 0.50 11.66 2.80
CA VAL A 26 1.12 12.11 1.55
C VAL A 26 2.52 11.51 1.38
N PHE A 27 3.32 11.49 2.45
CA PHE A 27 4.67 10.92 2.41
C PHE A 27 4.63 9.41 2.14
N ALA A 28 3.73 8.68 2.79
CA ALA A 28 3.51 7.27 2.58
C ALA A 28 3.07 6.98 1.14
N PHE A 29 2.10 7.72 0.60
CA PHE A 29 1.68 7.56 -0.79
C PHE A 29 2.81 7.89 -1.78
N ASN A 30 3.65 8.88 -1.46
CA ASN A 30 4.78 9.25 -2.32
C ASN A 30 5.85 8.15 -2.36
N VAL A 31 6.08 7.44 -1.26
CA VAL A 31 7.01 6.30 -1.19
C VAL A 31 6.37 5.02 -1.74
N LEU A 32 5.13 4.73 -1.35
CA LEU A 32 4.42 3.51 -1.75
C LEU A 32 4.00 3.52 -3.22
N GLY A 33 3.70 4.68 -3.81
CA GLY A 33 3.31 4.79 -5.22
C GLY A 33 4.35 4.18 -6.17
N PRO A 34 5.61 4.66 -6.16
CA PRO A 34 6.70 4.09 -6.95
C PRO A 34 6.96 2.61 -6.63
N ILE A 35 6.89 2.20 -5.35
CA ILE A 35 7.10 0.81 -4.94
C ILE A 35 6.00 -0.09 -5.52
N LEU A 36 4.74 0.35 -5.47
CA LEU A 36 3.60 -0.39 -5.99
C LEU A 36 3.68 -0.51 -7.51
N ILE A 37 4.01 0.58 -8.20
CA ILE A 37 4.22 0.57 -9.66
C ILE A 37 5.37 -0.37 -10.02
N TRP A 38 6.49 -0.30 -9.30
CA TRP A 38 7.62 -1.21 -9.50
C TRP A 38 7.21 -2.67 -9.27
N PHE A 39 6.48 -2.95 -8.20
CA PHE A 39 5.99 -4.29 -7.90
C PHE A 39 5.10 -4.81 -9.03
N VAL A 40 4.07 -4.06 -9.43
CA VAL A 40 3.15 -4.45 -10.51
C VAL A 40 3.87 -4.63 -11.84
N MET A 41 4.78 -3.72 -12.19
CA MET A 41 5.54 -3.78 -13.43
C MET A 41 6.56 -4.93 -13.46
N ASN A 42 7.16 -5.25 -12.31
CA ASN A 42 8.17 -6.30 -12.17
C ASN A 42 7.56 -7.66 -11.76
N SER A 43 6.22 -7.74 -11.62
CA SER A 43 5.47 -8.98 -11.33
C SER A 43 5.43 -9.96 -12.52
N LYS A 44 6.41 -9.95 -13.43
CA LYS A 44 6.65 -11.13 -14.26
C LYS A 44 6.78 -12.31 -13.31
N ALA A 45 5.98 -13.35 -13.58
CA ALA A 45 5.83 -14.54 -12.75
C ALA A 45 7.17 -14.88 -12.09
N ILE A 46 7.22 -14.72 -10.76
CA ILE A 46 8.44 -15.00 -10.02
C ILE A 46 8.75 -16.47 -10.29
N PRO A 47 9.87 -16.82 -10.98
CA PRO A 47 10.11 -18.19 -11.44
C PRO A 47 10.28 -19.19 -10.29
N PHE A 48 10.44 -18.70 -9.05
CA PHE A 48 10.45 -19.53 -7.85
C PHE A 48 9.03 -19.94 -7.41
N LEU A 49 8.01 -19.11 -7.62
CA LEU A 49 6.64 -19.41 -7.18
C LEU A 49 5.97 -20.41 -8.14
N SER A 50 6.25 -20.30 -9.45
CA SER A 50 5.79 -21.27 -10.44
C SER A 50 6.35 -22.68 -10.23
N ARG A 51 7.54 -22.79 -9.63
CA ARG A 51 8.15 -24.08 -9.30
C ARG A 51 7.47 -24.79 -8.13
N ILE A 52 6.92 -24.05 -7.17
CA ILE A 52 6.22 -24.64 -6.03
C ILE A 52 4.88 -25.24 -6.45
N ASP A 53 4.19 -24.61 -7.40
CA ASP A 53 2.97 -25.16 -8.00
C ASP A 53 3.24 -26.40 -8.88
N GLU A 54 4.40 -26.46 -9.56
CA GLU A 54 4.80 -27.65 -10.31
C GLU A 54 5.18 -28.83 -9.40
N ASP A 55 5.95 -28.57 -8.33
CA ASP A 55 6.42 -29.60 -7.40
C ASP A 55 5.25 -30.28 -6.66
N LYS A 56 4.28 -29.47 -6.18
CA LYS A 56 3.04 -29.99 -5.57
C LYS A 56 2.21 -30.85 -6.52
N LYS A 57 2.21 -30.51 -7.81
CA LYS A 57 1.41 -31.23 -8.81
C LYS A 57 2.05 -32.57 -9.21
N ILE A 58 3.36 -32.72 -9.03
CA ILE A 58 4.09 -33.97 -9.25
C ILE A 58 3.86 -34.93 -8.07
N GLU A 59 3.92 -34.45 -6.82
CA GLU A 59 3.65 -35.26 -5.62
C GLU A 59 2.22 -35.85 -5.62
N GLU A 60 1.19 -35.07 -5.97
CA GLU A 60 -0.21 -35.55 -6.04
C GLU A 60 -0.47 -36.54 -7.21
N GLY A 61 0.43 -36.58 -8.21
CA GLY A 61 0.35 -37.48 -9.35
C GLY A 61 1.10 -38.80 -9.16
N GLU A 62 2.06 -38.86 -8.25
CA GLU A 62 2.80 -40.09 -7.89
C GLU A 62 2.11 -40.90 -6.77
N GLU A 63 1.20 -40.30 -6.01
CA GLU A 63 0.40 -40.97 -4.97
C GLU A 63 -0.89 -41.65 -5.49
N GLN A 64 -1.17 -41.60 -6.81
CA GLN A 64 -2.32 -42.25 -7.48
C GLN A 64 -1.89 -43.46 -8.31
#